data_AF-A0A419FGV5-F1
#
_entry.id   AF-A0A419FGV5-F1
#
_cell.length_a   1.000
_cell.length_b   1.000
_cell.length_c   1.000
_cell.angle_alpha   90.00
_cell.angle_beta   90.00
_cell.angle_gamma   90.00
#
_symmetry.space_group_name_H-M   'P 1'
#
loop_
_entity.id
_entity.type
_entity.pdbx_description
1 polymer ?
#
loop_
_entity_poly.entity_id
_entity_poly.type
_entity_poly.pdbx_seq_one_letter_code
_entity_poly.pdbx_strand_id
1 'polypeptide(L)'
;MHKKLLITALAALFAVVGAFAGGGALERRAEAALCPGVVVNPENGHGYQAVAVPGGITWPAAKAAAEALSCAGEAGHLVTITSANEQNFIGTNFPAAYGTASDFGYWIGGKRSGAGFVWVTGEPFGAYTNWNPGEPSGDADGALHFFGLGTNGRWNDAEATIWHFPGYVVEFPLDAPLDSDGDGVPDATDNCTGVANADQTNTDGDALGNTCDPDDDGDGVADPGDNCALVVNAEQANLDGDALGDACDPDDDGDGVSDGADQCAGTPAGVAVNANGCSAAQLDGDGDGVSDANDNCAVTPNADQVDSDGDGIGDACDETPLPLPTSQAYCMKGGWQQYGVFKTQGDCVSFVATKGKNPPAG
;
A
#
# COMPACT_ATOMS: atom_id res chain seq x y z
N MET A 1 11.03 56.75 -24.53
CA MET A 1 10.91 56.46 -23.08
C MET A 1 9.64 55.71 -22.67
N HIS A 2 8.68 55.41 -23.56
CA HIS A 2 7.40 54.76 -23.15
C HIS A 2 7.30 53.25 -23.44
N LYS A 3 8.19 52.65 -24.25
CA LYS A 3 8.19 51.18 -24.48
C LYS A 3 8.86 50.36 -23.38
N LYS A 4 9.80 50.95 -22.63
CA LYS A 4 10.47 50.30 -21.49
C LYS A 4 9.62 50.24 -20.22
N LEU A 5 8.55 51.04 -20.14
CA LEU A 5 7.68 51.11 -18.97
C LEU A 5 6.51 50.10 -19.04
N LEU A 6 6.16 49.63 -20.25
CA LEU A 6 5.07 48.67 -20.46
C LEU A 6 5.49 47.21 -20.16
N ILE A 7 6.78 46.88 -20.35
CA ILE A 7 7.31 45.52 -20.12
C ILE A 7 7.51 45.26 -18.61
N THR A 8 7.93 46.27 -17.85
CA THR A 8 8.03 46.18 -16.38
C THR A 8 6.65 46.17 -15.69
N ALA A 9 5.63 46.79 -16.29
CA ALA A 9 4.27 46.77 -15.77
C ALA A 9 3.56 45.42 -16.00
N LEU A 10 3.87 44.71 -17.10
CA LEU A 10 3.31 43.37 -17.37
C LEU A 10 3.91 42.29 -16.44
N ALA A 11 5.21 42.38 -16.15
CA ALA A 11 5.88 41.49 -15.19
C ALA A 11 5.43 41.73 -13.73
N ALA A 12 5.11 42.98 -13.37
CA ALA A 12 4.60 43.31 -12.04
C ALA A 12 3.12 42.96 -11.84
N LEU A 13 2.32 42.80 -12.92
CA LEU A 13 0.92 42.39 -12.81
C LEU A 13 0.77 40.88 -12.54
N PHE A 14 1.76 40.07 -12.93
CA PHE A 14 1.82 38.65 -12.56
C PHE A 14 2.29 38.44 -11.11
N ALA A 15 3.17 39.30 -10.59
CA ALA A 15 3.68 39.15 -9.22
C ALA A 15 2.68 39.50 -8.09
N VAL A 16 1.48 39.98 -8.43
CA VAL A 16 0.44 40.39 -7.45
C VAL A 16 -0.75 39.42 -7.43
N VAL A 17 -0.77 38.39 -8.28
CA VAL A 17 -1.79 37.34 -8.26
C VAL A 17 -1.09 36.00 -8.03
N GLY A 18 -1.20 35.49 -6.80
CA GLY A 18 -0.98 34.07 -6.51
C GLY A 18 0.38 33.69 -5.95
N ALA A 19 0.56 33.88 -4.65
CA ALA A 19 1.18 32.83 -3.86
C ALA A 19 0.11 31.74 -3.65
N PHE A 20 -0.11 30.91 -4.66
CA PHE A 20 -0.87 29.67 -4.55
C PHE A 20 0.06 28.56 -5.01
N ALA A 21 0.22 27.54 -4.17
CA ALA A 21 0.82 26.29 -4.59
C ALA A 21 0.00 25.73 -5.76
N GLY A 22 0.67 25.29 -6.82
CA GLY A 22 0.04 24.76 -8.04
C GLY A 22 0.18 25.68 -9.25
N GLY A 23 1.42 25.91 -9.69
CA GLY A 23 1.71 26.70 -10.88
C GLY A 23 1.30 25.94 -12.15
N GLY A 24 0.22 26.35 -12.81
CA GLY A 24 -0.21 25.72 -14.05
C GLY A 24 0.81 25.91 -15.19
N ALA A 25 0.66 25.16 -16.30
CA ALA A 25 1.58 25.23 -17.45
C ALA A 25 1.82 26.65 -18.00
N LEU A 26 0.85 27.57 -17.88
CA LEU A 26 1.02 28.97 -18.29
C LEU A 26 1.91 29.79 -17.33
N GLU A 27 1.88 29.47 -16.03
CA GLU A 27 2.71 30.12 -15.02
C GLU A 27 4.14 29.60 -15.11
N ARG A 28 4.35 28.28 -15.25
CA ARG A 28 5.69 27.72 -15.50
C ARG A 28 6.35 28.27 -16.76
N ARG A 29 5.59 28.50 -17.84
CA ARG A 29 6.10 29.18 -19.05
C ARG A 29 6.55 30.63 -18.78
N ALA A 30 5.86 31.34 -17.88
CA ALA A 30 6.25 32.69 -17.49
C ALA A 30 7.47 32.69 -16.55
N GLU A 31 7.54 31.75 -15.62
CA GLU A 31 8.67 31.55 -14.71
C GLU A 31 9.93 31.10 -15.45
N ALA A 32 9.79 30.24 -16.44
CA ALA A 32 10.93 29.77 -17.24
C ALA A 32 11.63 30.90 -18.00
N ALA A 33 10.93 32.00 -18.30
CA ALA A 33 11.54 33.20 -18.86
C ALA A 33 12.52 33.90 -17.88
N LEU A 34 12.51 33.53 -16.60
CA LEU A 34 13.44 34.01 -15.57
C LEU A 34 14.64 33.07 -15.39
N CYS A 35 14.59 31.83 -15.89
CA CYS A 35 15.69 30.90 -15.82
C CYS A 35 16.87 31.36 -16.70
N PRO A 36 18.10 31.45 -16.16
CA PRO A 36 19.25 31.94 -16.92
C PRO A 36 19.54 31.07 -18.16
N GLY A 37 19.44 31.68 -19.35
CA GLY A 37 19.78 31.02 -20.62
C GLY A 37 18.71 30.10 -21.19
N VAL A 38 17.53 30.03 -20.55
CA VAL A 38 16.38 29.28 -21.05
C VAL A 38 15.57 30.15 -22.02
N VAL A 39 15.15 29.55 -23.13
CA VAL A 39 14.19 30.14 -24.07
C VAL A 39 12.99 29.21 -24.23
N VAL A 40 11.79 29.78 -24.16
CA VAL A 40 10.54 29.01 -24.25
C VAL A 40 10.07 28.97 -25.70
N ASN A 41 9.84 27.77 -26.23
CA ASN A 41 9.22 27.61 -27.54
C ASN A 41 7.72 27.89 -27.44
N PRO A 42 7.17 28.88 -28.17
CA PRO A 42 5.76 29.22 -28.06
C PRO A 42 4.81 28.15 -28.62
N GLU A 43 5.30 27.19 -29.43
CA GLU A 43 4.44 26.18 -30.07
C GLU A 43 4.13 24.99 -29.15
N ASN A 44 5.14 24.40 -28.51
CA ASN A 44 4.94 23.32 -27.53
C ASN A 44 4.97 23.83 -26.08
N GLY A 45 5.58 24.98 -25.81
CA GLY A 45 5.65 25.57 -24.48
C GLY A 45 6.81 25.07 -23.62
N HIS A 46 7.68 24.22 -24.15
CA HIS A 46 8.84 23.71 -23.42
C HIS A 46 9.94 24.78 -23.34
N GLY A 47 10.74 24.72 -22.28
CA GLY A 47 11.94 25.52 -22.12
C GLY A 47 13.15 24.81 -22.72
N TYR A 48 14.07 25.54 -23.34
CA TYR A 48 15.29 24.98 -23.88
C TYR A 48 16.50 25.79 -23.46
N GLN A 49 17.63 25.12 -23.26
CA GLN A 49 18.92 25.76 -22.99
C GLN A 49 20.06 24.98 -23.65
N ALA A 50 20.94 25.68 -24.38
CA ALA A 50 22.21 25.10 -24.80
C ALA A 50 23.28 25.35 -23.72
N VAL A 51 23.94 24.28 -23.28
CA VAL A 51 25.01 24.33 -22.28
C VAL A 51 26.34 24.06 -22.97
N ALA A 52 27.24 25.04 -22.94
CA ALA A 52 28.60 24.91 -23.45
C ALA A 52 29.52 24.31 -22.39
N VAL A 53 30.31 23.31 -22.76
CA VAL A 53 31.30 22.64 -21.91
C VAL A 53 32.68 22.78 -22.54
N PRO A 54 33.49 23.77 -22.10
CA PRO A 54 34.86 23.92 -22.57
C PRO A 54 35.68 22.65 -22.29
N GLY A 55 36.29 22.08 -23.33
CA GLY A 55 37.00 20.79 -23.25
C GLY A 55 36.16 19.58 -23.68
N GLY A 56 34.87 19.78 -23.95
CA GLY A 56 33.96 18.78 -24.47
C GLY A 56 33.39 17.83 -23.41
N ILE A 57 32.32 17.13 -23.77
CA ILE A 57 31.59 16.22 -22.88
C ILE A 57 31.12 14.98 -23.66
N THR A 58 31.11 13.82 -23.03
CA THR A 58 30.53 12.58 -23.59
C THR A 58 29.00 12.59 -23.45
N TRP A 59 28.30 11.78 -24.23
CA TRP A 59 26.84 11.74 -24.17
C TRP A 59 26.29 11.30 -22.80
N PRO A 60 26.82 10.25 -22.13
CA PRO A 60 26.33 9.86 -20.81
C PRO A 60 26.54 10.96 -19.76
N ALA A 61 27.66 11.68 -19.84
CA ALA A 61 27.93 12.80 -18.94
C ALA A 61 27.02 13.99 -19.24
N ALA A 62 26.72 14.26 -20.52
CA ALA A 62 25.75 15.27 -20.92
C ALA A 62 24.34 14.94 -20.45
N LYS A 63 23.92 13.67 -20.53
CA LYS A 63 22.62 13.20 -20.01
C LYS A 63 22.51 13.47 -18.51
N ALA A 64 23.47 12.98 -17.73
CA ALA A 64 23.47 13.19 -16.29
C ALA A 64 23.52 14.69 -15.91
N ALA A 65 24.25 15.50 -16.68
CA ALA A 65 24.32 16.94 -16.44
C ALA A 65 23.01 17.66 -16.79
N ALA A 66 22.30 17.24 -17.85
CA ALA A 66 20.98 17.76 -18.18
C ALA A 66 19.94 17.44 -17.09
N GLU A 67 19.96 16.20 -16.58
CA GLU A 67 19.06 15.72 -15.50
C GLU A 67 19.33 16.37 -14.14
N ALA A 68 20.50 17.00 -13.97
CA ALA A 68 20.83 17.76 -12.77
C ALA A 68 20.39 19.23 -12.83
N LEU A 69 19.89 19.70 -13.98
CA LEU A 69 19.37 21.06 -14.13
C LEU A 69 17.87 21.09 -13.86
N SER A 70 17.38 22.21 -13.36
CA SER A 70 15.95 22.46 -13.20
C SER A 70 15.59 23.90 -13.59
N CYS A 71 14.37 24.09 -14.07
CA CYS A 71 13.82 25.40 -14.40
C CYS A 71 12.31 25.40 -14.17
N ALA A 72 11.82 26.41 -13.44
CA ALA A 72 10.39 26.56 -13.12
C ALA A 72 9.75 25.29 -12.51
N GLY A 73 10.47 24.65 -11.57
CA GLY A 73 10.03 23.41 -10.91
C GLY A 73 10.31 22.13 -11.70
N GLU A 74 10.57 22.22 -13.01
CA GLU A 74 10.75 21.04 -13.86
C GLU A 74 12.22 20.63 -13.98
N ALA A 75 12.47 19.32 -13.86
CA ALA A 75 13.78 18.74 -14.14
C ALA A 75 14.06 18.77 -15.66
N GLY A 76 15.31 19.05 -16.01
CA GLY A 76 15.76 19.02 -17.40
C GLY A 76 16.06 17.62 -17.89
N HIS A 77 16.03 17.42 -19.20
CA HIS A 77 16.62 16.24 -19.85
C HIS A 77 17.30 16.65 -21.15
N LEU A 78 18.11 15.77 -21.74
CA LEU A 78 18.62 16.05 -23.09
C LEU A 78 17.45 16.16 -24.05
N VAL A 79 17.49 17.19 -24.89
CA VAL A 79 16.38 17.53 -25.77
C VAL A 79 15.97 16.38 -26.68
N THR A 80 14.68 16.22 -26.83
CA THR A 80 14.05 15.28 -27.75
C THR A 80 13.37 16.06 -28.84
N ILE A 81 13.69 15.76 -30.10
CA ILE A 81 13.20 16.58 -31.21
C ILE A 81 12.14 15.79 -31.95
N THR A 82 10.88 16.10 -31.65
CA THR A 82 9.70 15.36 -32.11
C THR A 82 8.97 16.06 -33.26
N SER A 83 9.37 17.30 -33.61
CA SER A 83 8.74 18.07 -34.68
C SER A 83 9.71 18.97 -35.46
N ALA A 84 9.27 19.37 -36.66
CA ALA A 84 9.99 20.36 -37.47
C ALA A 84 10.03 21.75 -36.81
N ASN A 85 8.97 22.13 -36.09
CA ASN A 85 8.95 23.38 -35.34
C ASN A 85 10.08 23.40 -34.31
N GLU A 86 10.15 22.36 -33.48
CA GLU A 86 11.14 22.22 -32.42
C GLU A 86 12.58 22.23 -32.97
N GLN A 87 12.82 21.49 -34.05
CA GLN A 87 14.11 21.52 -34.76
C GLN A 87 14.51 22.94 -35.17
N ASN A 88 13.56 23.67 -35.77
CA ASN A 88 13.79 25.03 -36.25
C ASN A 88 13.99 26.01 -35.09
N PHE A 89 13.24 25.83 -34.01
CA PHE A 89 13.33 26.66 -32.80
C PHE A 89 14.69 26.52 -32.13
N ILE A 90 15.12 25.28 -31.85
CA ILE A 90 16.44 24.97 -31.24
C ILE A 90 17.55 25.53 -32.12
N GLY A 91 17.48 25.24 -33.43
CA GLY A 91 18.48 25.73 -34.37
C GLY A 91 18.59 27.26 -34.36
N THR A 92 17.46 27.96 -34.39
CA THR A 92 17.43 29.43 -34.46
C THR A 92 17.99 30.09 -33.21
N ASN A 93 17.68 29.54 -32.03
CA ASN A 93 18.06 30.14 -30.75
C ASN A 93 19.46 29.76 -30.28
N PHE A 94 19.96 28.60 -30.71
CA PHE A 94 21.29 28.11 -30.33
C PHE A 94 22.20 27.88 -31.55
N PRO A 95 22.50 28.94 -32.33
CA PRO A 95 23.44 28.83 -33.42
C PRO A 95 24.83 28.53 -32.84
N ALA A 96 25.52 27.50 -33.36
CA ALA A 96 26.85 27.15 -32.88
C ALA A 96 27.81 28.36 -32.91
N ALA A 97 28.52 28.57 -31.80
CA ALA A 97 29.50 29.64 -31.69
C ALA A 97 30.79 29.27 -32.44
N TYR A 98 31.15 30.08 -33.45
CA TYR A 98 32.48 30.33 -34.04
C TYR A 98 33.51 29.18 -34.14
N GLY A 99 33.86 28.78 -35.37
CA GLY A 99 35.15 28.13 -35.72
C GLY A 99 35.14 27.33 -37.03
N THR A 100 36.30 27.09 -37.65
CA THR A 100 36.40 26.41 -38.96
C THR A 100 36.26 24.88 -38.87
N ALA A 101 35.20 24.36 -39.49
CA ALA A 101 35.09 23.12 -40.27
C ALA A 101 35.19 21.68 -39.66
N SER A 102 35.21 21.42 -38.33
CA SER A 102 35.09 20.01 -37.86
C SER A 102 34.39 19.70 -36.52
N ASP A 103 34.16 20.65 -35.61
CA ASP A 103 33.79 20.31 -34.21
C ASP A 103 32.58 21.09 -33.66
N PHE A 104 31.39 21.01 -34.29
CA PHE A 104 30.27 21.92 -33.97
C PHE A 104 28.91 21.25 -33.73
N GLY A 105 28.87 20.19 -32.92
CA GLY A 105 27.64 19.52 -32.54
C GLY A 105 27.23 19.76 -31.08
N TYR A 106 25.93 19.70 -30.79
CA TYR A 106 25.41 19.53 -29.43
C TYR A 106 24.85 18.13 -29.28
N TRP A 107 25.12 17.48 -28.16
CA TRP A 107 24.40 16.25 -27.81
C TRP A 107 22.91 16.52 -27.62
N ILE A 108 22.10 15.59 -28.11
CA ILE A 108 20.65 15.53 -27.92
C ILE A 108 20.24 14.15 -27.38
N GLY A 109 19.01 14.02 -26.94
CA GLY A 109 18.52 12.89 -26.15
C GLY A 109 18.35 11.57 -26.92
N GLY A 110 18.73 11.48 -28.18
CA GLY A 110 18.63 10.24 -28.94
C GLY A 110 19.83 9.32 -28.69
N LYS A 111 19.58 8.03 -28.55
CA LYS A 111 20.64 7.00 -28.54
C LYS A 111 20.21 5.72 -29.23
N ARG A 112 21.18 4.95 -29.70
CA ARG A 112 20.93 3.64 -30.30
C ARG A 112 20.37 2.67 -29.25
N SER A 113 19.36 1.90 -29.64
CA SER A 113 18.78 0.80 -28.87
C SER A 113 18.42 -0.34 -29.81
N GLY A 114 19.17 -1.44 -29.74
CA GLY A 114 19.06 -2.54 -30.70
C GLY A 114 19.32 -2.08 -32.14
N ALA A 115 18.38 -2.37 -33.04
CA ALA A 115 18.46 -1.99 -34.45
C ALA A 115 17.99 -0.55 -34.73
N GLY A 116 17.42 0.15 -33.74
CA GLY A 116 16.87 1.49 -33.89
C GLY A 116 17.46 2.48 -32.90
N PHE A 117 16.72 3.56 -32.68
CA PHE A 117 17.06 4.61 -31.71
C PHE A 117 15.86 4.86 -30.80
N VAL A 118 16.13 5.42 -29.63
CA VAL A 118 15.12 5.84 -28.65
C VAL A 118 15.45 7.24 -28.14
N TRP A 119 14.42 7.99 -27.80
CA TRP A 119 14.53 9.22 -27.02
C TRP A 119 14.71 8.91 -25.54
N VAL A 120 15.43 9.76 -24.80
CA VAL A 120 15.62 9.63 -23.35
C VAL A 120 14.32 9.66 -22.55
N THR A 121 13.29 10.32 -23.08
CA THR A 121 11.95 10.46 -22.50
C THR A 121 10.94 9.42 -23.03
N GLY A 122 11.36 8.55 -23.96
CA GLY A 122 10.58 7.39 -24.39
C GLY A 122 9.54 7.64 -25.48
N GLU A 123 9.43 8.86 -26.01
CA GLU A 123 8.55 9.16 -27.15
C GLU A 123 8.92 8.31 -28.38
N PRO A 124 7.97 8.03 -29.27
CA PRO A 124 8.23 7.24 -30.47
C PRO A 124 9.33 7.86 -31.35
N PHE A 125 10.46 7.16 -31.42
CA PHE A 125 11.52 7.52 -32.34
C PHE A 125 11.06 7.29 -33.78
N GLY A 126 11.15 8.31 -34.64
CA GLY A 126 10.75 8.23 -36.05
C GLY A 126 9.54 9.09 -36.44
N ALA A 127 8.79 9.64 -35.48
CA ALA A 127 7.71 10.60 -35.77
C ALA A 127 8.23 11.85 -36.51
N TYR A 128 9.45 12.26 -36.17
CA TYR A 128 10.22 13.26 -36.89
C TYR A 128 11.70 12.86 -36.86
N THR A 129 12.38 12.95 -38.00
CA THR A 129 13.82 12.72 -38.11
C THR A 129 14.41 13.67 -39.14
N ASN A 130 15.61 14.16 -38.88
CA ASN A 130 16.32 15.08 -39.78
C ASN A 130 17.76 14.63 -40.01
N TRP A 131 17.96 13.40 -40.48
CA TRP A 131 19.30 12.82 -40.66
C TRP A 131 20.17 13.58 -41.68
N ASN A 132 21.47 13.62 -41.40
CA ASN A 132 22.49 14.01 -42.35
C ASN A 132 22.56 12.98 -43.50
N PRO A 133 22.87 13.37 -44.75
CA PRO A 133 22.95 12.40 -45.83
C PRO A 133 23.97 11.31 -45.52
N GLY A 134 23.54 10.05 -45.56
CA GLY A 134 24.37 8.90 -45.19
C GLY A 134 24.25 8.45 -43.74
N GLU A 135 23.49 9.17 -42.91
CA GLU A 135 23.21 8.81 -41.52
C GLU A 135 21.87 8.08 -41.36
N PRO A 136 21.71 7.26 -40.30
CA PRO A 136 22.74 6.88 -39.33
C PRO A 136 23.82 5.99 -39.95
N SER A 137 25.09 6.26 -39.63
CA SER A 137 26.26 5.54 -40.13
C SER A 137 26.50 4.21 -39.42
N GLY A 138 25.80 3.97 -38.30
CA GLY A 138 25.69 2.67 -37.67
C GLY A 138 26.74 2.42 -36.60
N ASP A 139 27.20 3.45 -35.90
CA ASP A 139 28.09 3.35 -34.75
C ASP A 139 27.44 2.52 -33.63
N ALA A 140 28.18 1.57 -33.05
CA ALA A 140 27.63 0.45 -32.27
C ALA A 140 26.85 0.88 -31.01
N ASP A 141 27.22 2.00 -30.39
CA ASP A 141 26.57 2.63 -29.23
C ASP A 141 26.01 4.04 -29.55
N GLY A 142 25.89 4.36 -30.85
CA GLY A 142 25.71 5.72 -31.38
C GLY A 142 24.69 6.58 -30.63
N ALA A 143 25.16 7.68 -30.07
CA ALA A 143 24.36 8.76 -29.52
C ALA A 143 24.12 9.85 -30.57
N LEU A 144 22.98 10.53 -30.48
CA LEU A 144 22.62 11.56 -31.44
C LEU A 144 23.19 12.91 -31.03
N HIS A 145 23.76 13.57 -32.02
CA HIS A 145 24.07 14.98 -31.97
C HIS A 145 23.52 15.66 -33.22
N PHE A 146 23.37 16.98 -33.18
CA PHE A 146 23.15 17.77 -34.39
C PHE A 146 24.22 18.84 -34.53
N PHE A 147 24.62 19.11 -35.77
CA PHE A 147 25.55 20.20 -36.09
C PHE A 147 24.83 21.54 -36.12
N GLY A 148 25.43 22.58 -35.53
CA GLY A 148 24.90 23.95 -35.58
C GLY A 148 24.66 24.44 -37.01
N LEU A 149 23.70 25.37 -37.15
CA LEU A 149 22.96 25.79 -38.36
C LEU A 149 23.73 26.36 -39.59
N GLY A 150 24.93 25.87 -39.90
CA GLY A 150 25.44 25.87 -41.28
C GLY A 150 24.89 24.71 -42.13
N THR A 151 24.24 23.72 -41.48
CA THR A 151 23.88 22.41 -42.05
C THR A 151 22.39 22.05 -41.93
N ASN A 152 21.49 23.00 -41.63
CA ASN A 152 20.05 22.79 -41.41
C ASN A 152 19.69 21.86 -40.22
N GLY A 153 20.51 21.82 -39.17
CA GLY A 153 20.20 21.09 -37.94
C GLY A 153 20.10 19.58 -38.14
N ARG A 154 20.87 19.03 -39.09
CA ARG A 154 20.82 17.62 -39.42
C ARG A 154 21.52 16.77 -38.35
N TRP A 155 20.95 15.60 -38.09
CA TRP A 155 21.38 14.68 -37.04
C TRP A 155 22.42 13.70 -37.57
N ASN A 156 23.32 13.28 -36.70
CA ASN A 156 24.32 12.26 -36.94
C ASN A 156 24.50 11.44 -35.64
N ASP A 157 24.74 10.14 -35.78
CA ASP A 157 25.09 9.24 -34.69
C ASP A 157 26.61 9.17 -34.50
N ALA A 158 27.07 9.37 -33.27
CA ALA A 158 28.49 9.27 -32.90
C ALA A 158 28.67 8.41 -31.64
N GLU A 159 29.82 7.74 -31.52
CA GLU A 159 30.13 6.92 -30.35
C GLU A 159 29.98 7.70 -29.03
N ALA A 160 29.07 7.24 -28.18
CA ALA A 160 28.55 7.98 -27.03
C ALA A 160 29.62 8.29 -25.97
N THR A 161 30.64 7.44 -25.89
CA THR A 161 31.66 7.44 -24.81
C THR A 161 33.03 7.94 -25.26
N ILE A 162 33.26 8.07 -26.58
CA ILE A 162 34.57 8.39 -27.16
C ILE A 162 34.59 9.83 -27.68
N TRP A 163 33.53 10.25 -28.38
CA TRP A 163 33.45 11.61 -28.91
C TRP A 163 33.05 12.60 -27.83
N HIS A 164 33.74 13.75 -27.84
CA HIS A 164 33.50 14.84 -26.91
C HIS A 164 33.00 16.04 -27.69
N PHE A 165 31.73 16.38 -27.52
CA PHE A 165 31.12 17.54 -28.15
C PHE A 165 31.21 18.76 -27.23
N PRO A 166 31.27 19.98 -27.79
CA PRO A 166 31.44 21.21 -27.02
C PRO A 166 30.24 21.56 -26.12
N GLY A 167 29.19 20.75 -26.09
CA GLY A 167 28.03 20.99 -25.24
C GLY A 167 26.87 20.04 -25.51
N TYR A 168 25.74 20.35 -24.87
CA TYR A 168 24.46 19.66 -25.03
C TYR A 168 23.29 20.64 -25.01
N VAL A 169 22.13 20.22 -25.51
CA VAL A 169 20.88 20.98 -25.39
C VAL A 169 19.97 20.28 -24.40
N VAL A 170 19.48 21.06 -23.44
CA VAL A 170 18.54 20.65 -22.39
C VAL A 170 17.15 21.13 -22.79
N GLU A 171 16.17 20.28 -22.52
CA GLU A 171 14.75 20.55 -22.61
C GLU A 171 14.12 20.46 -21.22
N PHE A 172 13.21 21.39 -20.93
CA PHE A 172 12.39 21.45 -19.72
C PHE A 172 10.93 21.31 -20.16
N PRO A 173 10.22 20.23 -19.81
CA PRO A 173 8.85 19.96 -20.26
C PRO A 173 7.83 20.76 -19.45
N LEU A 174 7.78 22.08 -19.65
CA LEU A 174 6.98 23.02 -18.84
C LEU A 174 5.46 22.85 -18.98
N ASP A 175 5.00 21.99 -19.88
CA ASP A 175 3.61 21.59 -20.08
C ASP A 175 3.28 20.18 -19.55
N ALA A 176 4.26 19.45 -18.99
CA ALA A 176 4.00 18.20 -18.27
C ALA A 176 3.00 18.46 -17.13
N PRO A 177 2.04 17.57 -16.86
CA PRO A 177 1.23 17.67 -15.65
C PRO A 177 2.17 17.82 -14.44
N LEU A 178 1.89 18.79 -13.56
CA LEU A 178 2.69 18.98 -12.34
C LEU A 178 2.63 17.68 -11.52
N ASP A 179 3.78 17.25 -11.02
CA ASP A 179 3.98 16.05 -10.20
C ASP A 179 5.00 16.45 -9.12
N SER A 180 4.46 16.94 -8.00
CA SER A 180 5.19 17.66 -6.98
C SER A 180 6.07 16.76 -6.11
N ASP A 181 5.74 15.48 -5.99
CA ASP A 181 6.51 14.50 -5.21
C ASP A 181 7.23 13.44 -6.06
N GLY A 182 6.98 13.43 -7.37
CA GLY A 182 7.71 12.62 -8.34
C GLY A 182 7.34 11.14 -8.31
N ASP A 183 6.13 10.80 -7.87
CA ASP A 183 5.66 9.42 -7.77
C ASP A 183 5.06 8.86 -9.07
N GLY A 184 4.87 9.72 -10.07
CA GLY A 184 4.31 9.40 -11.38
C GLY A 184 2.80 9.65 -11.50
N VAL A 185 2.15 10.16 -10.47
CA VAL A 185 0.75 10.62 -10.45
C VAL A 185 0.75 12.15 -10.49
N PRO A 186 0.11 12.77 -11.50
CA PRO A 186 0.02 14.23 -11.52
C PRO A 186 -0.78 14.82 -10.34
N ASP A 187 -0.36 15.96 -9.80
CA ASP A 187 -0.99 16.72 -8.71
C ASP A 187 -2.50 16.90 -8.86
N ALA A 188 -2.99 17.01 -10.10
CA ALA A 188 -4.42 17.19 -10.38
C ALA A 188 -5.27 15.94 -10.10
N THR A 189 -4.62 14.79 -9.99
CA THR A 189 -5.20 13.46 -9.76
C THR A 189 -4.56 12.74 -8.58
N ASP A 190 -3.59 13.37 -7.93
CA ASP A 190 -2.84 12.84 -6.81
C ASP A 190 -3.55 13.20 -5.48
N ASN A 191 -3.97 12.19 -4.73
CA ASN A 191 -4.60 12.35 -3.42
C ASN A 191 -3.59 12.62 -2.29
N CYS A 192 -2.29 12.63 -2.56
CA CYS A 192 -1.22 13.01 -1.64
C CYS A 192 -0.08 13.81 -2.31
N THR A 193 -0.40 14.95 -2.94
CA THR A 193 0.52 15.84 -3.73
C THR A 193 1.89 16.22 -3.13
N GLY A 194 2.21 15.86 -1.89
CA GLY A 194 3.50 16.12 -1.25
C GLY A 194 4.19 14.87 -0.72
N VAL A 195 3.63 13.69 -0.89
CA VAL A 195 4.14 12.42 -0.37
C VAL A 195 3.83 11.28 -1.34
N ALA A 196 4.89 10.80 -2.01
CA ALA A 196 4.79 9.80 -3.05
C ALA A 196 3.97 8.55 -2.66
N ASN A 197 2.90 8.29 -3.40
CA ASN A 197 1.95 7.18 -3.23
C ASN A 197 1.32 6.76 -4.57
N ALA A 198 2.14 6.22 -5.47
CA ALA A 198 1.74 5.88 -6.84
C ALA A 198 0.54 4.91 -6.97
N ASP A 199 0.18 4.20 -5.90
CA ASP A 199 -0.99 3.31 -5.81
C ASP A 199 -2.30 4.05 -5.49
N GLN A 200 -2.22 5.28 -4.96
CA GLN A 200 -3.35 6.19 -4.71
C GLN A 200 -4.44 5.55 -3.84
N THR A 201 -4.04 4.67 -2.91
CA THR A 201 -4.96 4.04 -1.96
C THR A 201 -5.63 5.12 -1.10
N ASN A 202 -6.95 5.01 -0.95
CA ASN A 202 -7.80 5.87 -0.13
C ASN A 202 -8.93 4.98 0.42
N THR A 203 -8.85 4.63 1.70
CA THR A 203 -9.72 3.64 2.35
C THR A 203 -11.11 4.23 2.67
N ASP A 204 -11.19 5.46 3.18
CA ASP A 204 -12.45 6.09 3.60
C ASP A 204 -13.15 6.92 2.49
N GLY A 205 -12.44 7.18 1.39
CA GLY A 205 -12.89 7.91 0.22
C GLY A 205 -12.93 9.43 0.39
N ASP A 206 -12.18 10.01 1.34
CA ASP A 206 -12.12 11.44 1.56
C ASP A 206 -11.18 12.17 0.55
N ALA A 207 -10.68 13.36 0.88
CA ALA A 207 -9.79 14.12 -0.02
C ALA A 207 -8.32 13.69 0.02
N LEU A 208 -7.90 12.94 1.04
CA LEU A 208 -6.53 12.51 1.30
C LEU A 208 -6.38 11.02 0.95
N GLY A 209 -5.21 10.62 0.49
CA GLY A 209 -4.87 9.20 0.37
C GLY A 209 -4.26 8.68 1.67
N ASN A 210 -4.25 7.35 1.86
CA ASN A 210 -3.76 6.72 3.10
C ASN A 210 -2.33 7.13 3.50
N THR A 211 -1.52 7.53 2.53
CA THR A 211 -0.13 7.92 2.80
C THR A 211 -0.02 9.29 3.50
N CYS A 212 -1.05 10.13 3.37
CA CYS A 212 -1.08 11.50 3.89
C CYS A 212 -2.32 11.82 4.73
N ASP A 213 -3.24 10.88 4.86
CA ASP A 213 -4.37 10.94 5.79
C ASP A 213 -3.89 10.63 7.23
N PRO A 214 -4.33 11.39 8.25
CA PRO A 214 -4.12 11.02 9.64
C PRO A 214 -5.14 10.00 10.23
N ASP A 215 -6.21 9.66 9.51
CA ASP A 215 -7.31 8.78 9.93
C ASP A 215 -7.82 8.01 8.69
N ASP A 216 -7.08 6.97 8.31
CA ASP A 216 -7.22 6.25 7.04
C ASP A 216 -8.62 5.64 6.80
N ASP A 217 -9.36 5.28 7.84
CA ASP A 217 -10.68 4.67 7.73
C ASP A 217 -11.85 5.59 8.12
N GLY A 218 -11.55 6.77 8.66
CA GLY A 218 -12.52 7.81 8.98
C GLY A 218 -13.46 7.48 10.14
N ASP A 219 -13.05 6.60 11.06
CA ASP A 219 -13.85 6.25 12.24
C ASP A 219 -13.78 7.28 13.37
N GLY A 220 -12.83 8.23 13.28
CA GLY A 220 -12.57 9.28 14.26
C GLY A 220 -11.43 9.01 15.24
N VAL A 221 -10.70 7.91 15.07
CA VAL A 221 -9.48 7.53 15.80
C VAL A 221 -8.29 7.60 14.84
N ALA A 222 -7.36 8.53 15.08
CA ALA A 222 -6.20 8.69 14.21
C ALA A 222 -5.28 7.44 14.21
N ASP A 223 -4.69 7.08 13.07
CA ASP A 223 -3.95 5.81 12.87
C ASP A 223 -2.94 5.45 13.97
N PRO A 224 -2.13 6.39 14.50
CA PRO A 224 -1.16 6.05 15.54
C PRO A 224 -1.78 5.54 16.85
N GLY A 225 -3.08 5.76 17.05
CA GLY A 225 -3.86 5.30 18.20
C GLY A 225 -4.98 4.35 17.83
N ASP A 226 -5.09 3.96 16.57
CA ASP A 226 -6.11 3.08 16.05
C ASP A 226 -5.59 1.63 16.00
N ASN A 227 -6.28 0.71 16.68
CA ASN A 227 -5.96 -0.71 16.66
C ASN A 227 -6.45 -1.44 15.39
N CYS A 228 -7.19 -0.76 14.51
CA CYS A 228 -7.62 -1.20 13.20
C CYS A 228 -7.64 -0.07 12.16
N ALA A 229 -6.52 0.62 11.96
CA ALA A 229 -6.33 1.78 11.07
C ALA A 229 -6.89 1.72 9.62
N LEU A 230 -7.43 0.60 9.14
CA LEU A 230 -8.04 0.47 7.82
C LEU A 230 -9.49 -0.08 7.88
N VAL A 231 -10.05 -0.26 9.08
CA VAL A 231 -11.35 -0.92 9.32
C VAL A 231 -12.09 -0.22 10.46
N VAL A 232 -13.07 0.59 10.06
CA VAL A 232 -13.87 1.43 10.96
C VAL A 232 -14.28 0.72 12.25
N ASN A 233 -13.79 1.19 13.39
CA ASN A 233 -14.05 0.62 14.70
C ASN A 233 -13.90 1.64 15.84
N ALA A 234 -14.68 2.72 15.78
CA ALA A 234 -14.58 3.87 16.69
C ALA A 234 -14.61 3.52 18.20
N GLU A 235 -15.18 2.38 18.59
CA GLU A 235 -15.18 1.87 19.96
C GLU A 235 -13.84 1.25 20.43
N GLN A 236 -12.93 0.94 19.50
CA GLN A 236 -11.59 0.40 19.72
C GLN A 236 -11.59 -0.83 20.64
N ALA A 237 -12.56 -1.72 20.42
CA ALA A 237 -12.63 -2.98 21.13
C ALA A 237 -11.38 -3.84 20.83
N ASN A 238 -10.89 -4.55 21.84
CA ASN A 238 -9.69 -5.39 21.81
C ASN A 238 -9.79 -6.37 23.00
N LEU A 239 -10.46 -7.48 22.77
CA LEU A 239 -10.91 -8.41 23.80
C LEU A 239 -9.75 -9.21 24.42
N ASP A 240 -8.79 -9.65 23.62
CA ASP A 240 -7.59 -10.36 24.10
C ASP A 240 -6.43 -9.42 24.51
N GLY A 241 -6.49 -8.15 24.10
CA GLY A 241 -5.52 -7.11 24.43
C GLY A 241 -4.25 -7.17 23.58
N ASP A 242 -4.29 -7.78 22.40
CA ASP A 242 -3.16 -7.86 21.49
C ASP A 242 -2.98 -6.56 20.65
N ALA A 243 -2.24 -6.61 19.53
CA ALA A 243 -1.99 -5.42 18.71
C ALA A 243 -3.14 -5.04 17.77
N LEU A 244 -4.04 -5.96 17.47
CA LEU A 244 -5.20 -5.78 16.61
C LEU A 244 -6.45 -5.49 17.46
N GLY A 245 -7.40 -4.77 16.89
CA GLY A 245 -8.73 -4.63 17.48
C GLY A 245 -9.70 -5.66 16.93
N ASP A 246 -10.79 -5.92 17.65
CA ASP A 246 -11.79 -6.95 17.30
C ASP A 246 -12.37 -6.78 15.86
N ALA A 247 -12.31 -5.57 15.29
CA ALA A 247 -12.82 -5.33 13.94
C ALA A 247 -11.90 -5.88 12.83
N CYS A 248 -10.61 -6.04 13.12
CA CYS A 248 -9.57 -6.46 12.19
C CYS A 248 -8.72 -7.62 12.69
N ASP A 249 -9.03 -8.15 13.88
CA ASP A 249 -8.50 -9.38 14.42
C ASP A 249 -9.26 -10.59 13.83
N PRO A 250 -8.57 -11.66 13.40
CA PRO A 250 -9.23 -12.92 13.06
C PRO A 250 -9.58 -13.85 14.23
N ASP A 251 -9.17 -13.54 15.47
CA ASP A 251 -9.34 -14.34 16.70
C ASP A 251 -9.47 -13.43 17.96
N ASP A 252 -10.64 -12.82 18.14
CA ASP A 252 -10.91 -11.74 19.10
C ASP A 252 -10.54 -12.06 20.57
N ASP A 253 -10.64 -13.32 21.00
CA ASP A 253 -10.34 -13.73 22.38
C ASP A 253 -9.01 -14.47 22.55
N GLY A 254 -8.28 -14.67 21.46
CA GLY A 254 -6.94 -15.24 21.44
C GLY A 254 -6.87 -16.68 21.97
N ASP A 255 -7.96 -17.45 21.88
CA ASP A 255 -8.00 -18.84 22.34
C ASP A 255 -7.42 -19.86 21.33
N GLY A 256 -7.16 -19.39 20.10
CA GLY A 256 -6.58 -20.16 19.00
C GLY A 256 -7.61 -20.71 18.00
N VAL A 257 -8.89 -20.36 18.14
CA VAL A 257 -9.97 -20.68 17.20
C VAL A 257 -10.53 -19.38 16.61
N SER A 258 -10.25 -19.13 15.34
CA SER A 258 -10.74 -17.92 14.64
C SER A 258 -12.24 -17.69 14.79
N ASP A 259 -12.70 -16.44 14.86
CA ASP A 259 -14.10 -16.08 15.18
C ASP A 259 -15.14 -16.78 14.30
N GLY A 260 -14.83 -16.96 13.01
CA GLY A 260 -15.72 -17.64 12.07
C GLY A 260 -15.94 -19.13 12.36
N ALA A 261 -15.10 -19.74 13.20
CA ALA A 261 -15.17 -21.12 13.66
C ALA A 261 -15.45 -21.24 15.18
N ASP A 262 -15.33 -20.15 15.91
CA ASP A 262 -15.56 -20.11 17.35
C ASP A 262 -17.06 -20.07 17.69
N GLN A 263 -17.45 -20.88 18.67
CA GLN A 263 -18.82 -20.94 19.20
C GLN A 263 -18.95 -20.24 20.56
N CYS A 264 -17.84 -19.81 21.14
CA CYS A 264 -17.72 -19.38 22.52
C CYS A 264 -16.87 -18.11 22.66
N ALA A 265 -17.27 -17.05 21.95
CA ALA A 265 -16.60 -15.76 22.03
C ALA A 265 -16.35 -15.28 23.47
N GLY A 266 -15.14 -14.79 23.72
CA GLY A 266 -14.70 -14.27 25.01
C GLY A 266 -14.26 -15.33 26.00
N THR A 267 -13.70 -16.43 25.50
CA THR A 267 -12.97 -17.39 26.32
C THR A 267 -11.85 -16.68 27.07
N PRO A 268 -11.75 -16.84 28.41
CA PRO A 268 -10.68 -16.20 29.16
C PRO A 268 -9.28 -16.66 28.70
N ALA A 269 -8.39 -15.69 28.50
CA ALA A 269 -7.02 -15.93 28.04
C ALA A 269 -6.28 -17.01 28.85
N GLY A 270 -5.67 -17.96 28.14
CA GLY A 270 -4.87 -19.04 28.72
C GLY A 270 -5.68 -20.21 29.29
N VAL A 271 -7.00 -20.23 29.11
CA VAL A 271 -7.85 -21.38 29.43
C VAL A 271 -7.78 -22.39 28.28
N ALA A 272 -7.80 -23.68 28.61
CA ALA A 272 -7.84 -24.73 27.59
C ALA A 272 -9.25 -24.81 26.98
N VAL A 273 -9.30 -24.74 25.64
CA VAL A 273 -10.54 -24.79 24.86
C VAL A 273 -10.67 -26.08 24.06
N ASN A 274 -11.90 -26.38 23.63
CA ASN A 274 -12.17 -27.46 22.70
C ASN A 274 -12.00 -26.99 21.24
N ALA A 275 -12.39 -27.82 20.26
CA ALA A 275 -12.24 -27.51 18.84
C ALA A 275 -13.15 -26.37 18.33
N ASN A 276 -14.07 -25.91 19.17
CA ASN A 276 -15.05 -24.85 18.88
C ASN A 276 -14.80 -23.61 19.77
N GLY A 277 -13.60 -23.46 20.34
CA GLY A 277 -13.23 -22.33 21.22
C GLY A 277 -13.84 -22.37 22.64
N CYS A 278 -14.71 -23.32 22.95
CA CYS A 278 -15.33 -23.33 24.28
C CYS A 278 -14.42 -23.89 25.37
N SER A 279 -14.24 -23.15 26.47
CA SER A 279 -13.76 -23.72 27.72
C SER A 279 -14.83 -24.56 28.41
N ALA A 280 -14.41 -25.46 29.31
CA ALA A 280 -15.33 -26.28 30.11
C ALA A 280 -16.31 -25.47 30.98
N ALA A 281 -15.98 -24.21 31.29
CA ALA A 281 -16.83 -23.33 32.08
C ALA A 281 -17.89 -22.59 31.25
N GLN A 282 -17.73 -22.53 29.91
CA GLN A 282 -18.69 -21.91 28.99
C GLN A 282 -19.71 -22.92 28.42
N LEU A 283 -19.41 -24.22 28.51
CA LEU A 283 -20.32 -25.26 28.05
C LEU A 283 -21.51 -25.43 29.01
N ASP A 284 -22.72 -25.49 28.46
CA ASP A 284 -23.99 -25.77 29.14
C ASP A 284 -24.80 -26.67 28.19
N GLY A 285 -24.62 -27.98 28.33
CA GLY A 285 -25.06 -29.00 27.38
C GLY A 285 -26.58 -29.17 27.32
N ASP A 286 -27.29 -28.82 28.39
CA ASP A 286 -28.75 -28.97 28.48
C ASP A 286 -29.52 -27.64 28.60
N GLY A 287 -28.80 -26.52 28.77
CA GLY A 287 -29.35 -25.17 28.74
C GLY A 287 -30.09 -24.79 30.01
N ASP A 288 -29.77 -25.40 31.15
CA ASP A 288 -30.42 -25.12 32.43
C ASP A 288 -29.82 -23.93 33.19
N GLY A 289 -28.70 -23.39 32.70
CA GLY A 289 -27.98 -22.26 33.29
C GLY A 289 -26.85 -22.64 34.25
N VAL A 290 -26.54 -23.93 34.40
CA VAL A 290 -25.38 -24.46 35.12
C VAL A 290 -24.38 -25.00 34.10
N SER A 291 -23.13 -24.53 34.14
CA SER A 291 -22.10 -25.02 33.22
C SER A 291 -21.84 -26.51 33.42
N ASP A 292 -21.53 -27.26 32.36
CA ASP A 292 -21.17 -28.69 32.39
C ASP A 292 -20.13 -29.04 33.46
N ALA A 293 -19.19 -28.13 33.73
CA ALA A 293 -18.15 -28.31 34.75
C ALA A 293 -18.66 -28.30 36.20
N ASN A 294 -19.85 -27.72 36.45
CA ASN A 294 -20.49 -27.58 37.74
C ASN A 294 -21.87 -28.27 37.82
N ASP A 295 -22.29 -28.91 36.73
CA ASP A 295 -23.61 -29.52 36.61
C ASP A 295 -23.55 -31.00 37.02
N ASN A 296 -24.26 -31.33 38.11
CA ASN A 296 -24.39 -32.71 38.57
C ASN A 296 -25.32 -33.58 37.69
N CYS A 297 -25.94 -32.99 36.65
CA CYS A 297 -26.73 -33.64 35.62
C CYS A 297 -26.53 -33.04 34.21
N ALA A 298 -25.28 -32.95 33.73
CA ALA A 298 -24.81 -32.32 32.47
C ALA A 298 -25.61 -32.49 31.14
N VAL A 299 -26.66 -33.29 31.07
CA VAL A 299 -27.54 -33.46 29.89
C VAL A 299 -29.04 -33.48 30.26
N THR A 300 -29.41 -33.18 31.50
CA THR A 300 -30.79 -33.23 32.04
C THR A 300 -31.07 -32.01 32.91
N PRO A 301 -31.86 -31.03 32.43
CA PRO A 301 -31.99 -29.74 33.09
C PRO A 301 -32.45 -29.81 34.55
N ASN A 302 -31.65 -29.24 35.46
CA ASN A 302 -31.88 -29.20 36.89
C ASN A 302 -31.14 -28.02 37.57
N ALA A 303 -31.51 -26.79 37.21
CA ALA A 303 -30.88 -25.57 37.73
C ALA A 303 -30.79 -25.43 39.27
N ASP A 304 -31.54 -26.24 40.03
CA ASP A 304 -31.49 -26.27 41.50
C ASP A 304 -30.37 -27.15 42.07
N GLN A 305 -29.75 -27.99 41.23
CA GLN A 305 -28.57 -28.81 41.52
C GLN A 305 -28.75 -29.64 42.80
N VAL A 306 -29.97 -30.10 43.06
CA VAL A 306 -30.28 -30.92 44.25
C VAL A 306 -29.58 -32.27 44.12
N ASP A 307 -28.78 -32.60 45.13
CA ASP A 307 -28.13 -33.89 45.33
C ASP A 307 -28.44 -34.34 46.75
N SER A 308 -29.44 -35.20 46.89
CA SER A 308 -30.00 -35.59 48.19
C SER A 308 -29.11 -36.56 48.98
N ASP A 309 -28.26 -37.34 48.31
CA ASP A 309 -27.39 -38.33 48.95
C ASP A 309 -25.90 -37.96 48.99
N GLY A 310 -25.49 -36.94 48.23
CA GLY A 310 -24.16 -36.36 48.23
C GLY A 310 -23.14 -37.18 47.46
N ASP A 311 -23.56 -38.01 46.51
CA ASP A 311 -22.67 -38.85 45.71
C ASP A 311 -22.10 -38.15 44.46
N GLY A 312 -22.60 -36.94 44.16
CA GLY A 312 -22.17 -36.10 43.05
C GLY A 312 -23.00 -36.23 41.77
N ILE A 313 -24.02 -37.09 41.75
CA ILE A 313 -25.02 -37.17 40.67
C ILE A 313 -26.31 -36.49 41.15
N GLY A 314 -26.87 -35.58 40.37
CA GLY A 314 -28.08 -34.86 40.78
C GLY A 314 -29.34 -35.72 40.79
N ASP A 315 -30.30 -35.38 41.65
CA ASP A 315 -31.58 -36.10 41.81
C ASP A 315 -32.37 -36.21 40.49
N ALA A 316 -32.16 -35.28 39.55
CA ALA A 316 -32.83 -35.24 38.24
C ALA A 316 -32.35 -36.32 37.25
N CYS A 317 -31.11 -36.79 37.40
CA CYS A 317 -30.48 -37.77 36.53
C CYS A 317 -29.98 -39.03 37.28
N ASP A 318 -30.22 -39.10 38.59
CA ASP A 318 -29.90 -40.26 39.41
C ASP A 318 -31.06 -41.30 39.40
N GLU A 319 -30.73 -42.55 39.08
CA GLU A 319 -31.69 -43.67 39.19
C GLU A 319 -31.93 -44.09 40.66
N THR A 320 -31.09 -43.63 41.59
CA THR A 320 -31.08 -43.99 43.01
C THR A 320 -30.92 -42.80 43.98
N PRO A 321 -31.76 -41.74 43.90
CA PRO A 321 -31.61 -40.44 44.60
C PRO A 321 -31.88 -40.48 46.12
N LEU A 322 -31.58 -41.60 46.77
CA LEU A 322 -31.85 -41.83 48.18
C LEU A 322 -30.53 -42.11 48.90
N PRO A 323 -30.34 -41.52 50.10
CA PRO A 323 -29.13 -41.71 50.89
C PRO A 323 -28.75 -43.18 50.97
N LEU A 324 -27.53 -43.48 50.49
CA LEU A 324 -26.91 -44.79 50.66
C LEU A 324 -27.17 -45.27 52.08
N PRO A 325 -27.74 -46.48 52.27
CA PRO A 325 -28.13 -46.93 53.59
C PRO A 325 -26.90 -47.03 54.50
N THR A 326 -26.75 -46.05 55.39
CA THR A 326 -25.63 -45.94 56.35
C THR A 326 -25.68 -47.00 57.46
N SER A 327 -26.73 -47.81 57.47
CA SER A 327 -26.88 -48.94 58.38
C SER A 327 -27.75 -50.04 57.76
N GLN A 328 -27.54 -51.27 58.24
CA GLN A 328 -28.36 -52.43 57.92
C GLN A 328 -29.86 -52.20 58.17
N ALA A 329 -30.21 -51.35 59.15
CA ALA A 329 -31.59 -51.00 59.46
C ALA A 329 -32.22 -50.04 58.43
N TYR A 330 -31.42 -49.19 57.79
CA TYR A 330 -31.87 -48.25 56.76
C TYR A 330 -32.21 -48.97 55.45
N CYS A 331 -31.41 -49.99 55.09
CA CYS A 331 -31.62 -50.82 53.90
C CYS A 331 -32.97 -51.57 53.90
N MET A 332 -33.53 -51.88 55.08
CA MET A 332 -34.76 -52.67 55.24
C MET A 332 -36.06 -51.85 55.21
N LYS A 333 -36.01 -50.51 55.13
CA LYS A 333 -37.22 -49.65 55.22
C LYS A 333 -37.87 -49.28 53.89
N GLY A 334 -37.20 -49.47 52.76
CA GLY A 334 -37.63 -48.95 51.44
C GLY A 334 -38.26 -49.94 50.45
N GLY A 335 -38.47 -51.22 50.80
CA GLY A 335 -39.02 -52.21 49.85
C GLY A 335 -37.98 -52.88 48.93
N TRP A 336 -36.69 -52.70 49.21
CA TRP A 336 -35.59 -53.38 48.53
C TRP A 336 -35.63 -54.89 48.83
N GLN A 337 -36.02 -55.70 47.85
CA GLN A 337 -36.06 -57.15 48.01
C GLN A 337 -34.67 -57.76 47.78
N GLN A 338 -34.05 -58.14 48.89
CA GLN A 338 -32.78 -58.82 49.00
C GLN A 338 -32.74 -60.16 48.22
N TYR A 339 -31.71 -60.35 47.38
CA TYR A 339 -31.20 -61.68 47.00
C TYR A 339 -29.68 -61.73 47.24
N GLY A 340 -29.23 -61.77 48.51
CA GLY A 340 -27.81 -61.93 48.82
C GLY A 340 -27.40 -61.57 50.25
N VAL A 341 -26.35 -62.24 50.75
CA VAL A 341 -25.85 -62.18 52.14
C VAL A 341 -24.79 -61.06 52.28
N PHE A 342 -25.08 -60.08 53.13
CA PHE A 342 -24.18 -58.99 53.54
C PHE A 342 -22.90 -59.52 54.22
N LYS A 343 -21.70 -59.04 53.83
CA LYS A 343 -20.45 -59.41 54.51
C LYS A 343 -19.63 -58.22 55.03
N THR A 344 -19.67 -57.03 54.44
CA THR A 344 -19.04 -55.80 54.98
C THR A 344 -19.79 -54.50 54.60
N GLN A 345 -19.39 -53.38 55.22
CA GLN A 345 -20.01 -52.05 55.15
C GLN A 345 -20.06 -51.43 53.72
N GLY A 346 -19.34 -51.99 52.75
CA GLY A 346 -19.32 -51.58 51.33
C GLY A 346 -20.16 -52.43 50.38
N ASP A 347 -20.87 -53.47 50.85
CA ASP A 347 -21.54 -54.46 49.98
C ASP A 347 -22.95 -54.08 49.52
N CYS A 348 -23.42 -52.84 49.70
CA CYS A 348 -24.79 -52.48 49.32
C CYS A 348 -25.01 -52.43 47.79
N VAL A 349 -23.93 -52.51 47.00
CA VAL A 349 -23.98 -52.47 45.54
C VAL A 349 -23.33 -53.74 44.98
N SER A 350 -24.12 -54.81 44.83
CA SER A 350 -23.77 -55.92 43.96
C SER A 350 -25.05 -56.55 43.41
N PHE A 351 -25.21 -56.43 42.09
CA PHE A 351 -26.32 -56.89 41.25
C PHE A 351 -27.58 -56.02 41.19
N VAL A 352 -27.44 -54.85 40.56
CA VAL A 352 -28.53 -54.29 39.73
C VAL A 352 -28.11 -54.44 38.27
N ALA A 353 -28.22 -55.65 37.74
CA ALA A 353 -28.15 -55.85 36.30
C ALA A 353 -29.13 -56.95 35.88
N THR A 354 -30.10 -56.53 35.07
CA THR A 354 -31.10 -57.30 34.32
C THR A 354 -32.45 -57.55 35.01
N LYS A 355 -33.38 -56.65 34.70
CA LYS A 355 -34.82 -56.91 34.64
C LYS A 355 -35.06 -58.10 33.69
N GLY A 356 -35.18 -59.32 34.22
CA GLY A 356 -35.93 -60.41 33.56
C GLY A 356 -35.22 -61.70 33.14
N LYS A 357 -34.00 -62.04 33.60
CA LYS A 357 -33.46 -63.41 33.42
C LYS A 357 -32.84 -63.94 34.71
N ASN A 358 -33.36 -65.06 35.20
CA ASN A 358 -32.73 -65.81 36.30
C ASN A 358 -31.29 -66.19 35.91
N PRO A 359 -30.30 -66.08 36.81
CA PRO A 359 -29.00 -66.69 36.59
C PRO A 359 -29.15 -68.22 36.49
N PRO A 360 -28.35 -68.90 35.65
CA PRO A 360 -28.40 -70.35 35.55
C PRO A 360 -27.99 -70.98 36.88
N ALA A 361 -28.73 -71.99 37.30
CA ALA A 361 -28.37 -72.78 38.47
C ALA A 361 -27.03 -73.48 38.25
N GLY A 362 -26.03 -73.17 39.08
CA GLY A 362 -24.70 -73.75 39.07
C GLY A 362 -23.79 -73.08 40.07
#